data_AF-A0A7V9D3D8-F1
#
_entry.id   AF-A0A7V9D3D8-F1
#
_cell.length_a   1.000
_cell.length_b   1.000
_cell.length_c   1.000
_cell.angle_alpha   90.00
_cell.angle_beta   90.00
_cell.angle_gamma   90.00
#
_symmetry.space_group_name_H-M   'P 1'
#
loop_
_entity.id
_entity.type
_entity.pdbx_description
1 polymer ?
#
loop_
_entity_poly.entity_id
_entity_poly.type
_entity_poly.pdbx_seq_one_letter_code
_entity_poly.pdbx_strand_id
1 'polypeptide(L)'
;MAETPAGEDGPPLSETLSEIRIARAVVGAAQSVSGFAGVSPGRFAEVATYGPGETVRGVVVRRLSGALTVEVHLRAAYTPALVLPALAGQLRDAVRHAVSGLGAEPIQRIDIAFDDLSVAKTSEED
;
A
#
# COMPACT_ATOMS: atom_id res chain seq x y z
N MET A 1 13.68 18.96 -50.80
CA MET A 1 13.42 17.59 -50.33
C MET A 1 13.35 17.63 -48.81
N ALA A 2 12.47 16.81 -48.25
CA ALA A 2 11.85 16.87 -46.92
C ALA A 2 12.74 17.13 -45.68
N GLU A 3 12.17 17.89 -44.74
CA GLU A 3 12.45 17.89 -43.30
C GLU A 3 11.91 16.62 -42.63
N THR A 4 12.64 16.04 -41.66
CA THR A 4 12.14 15.44 -40.39
C THR A 4 13.34 14.97 -39.52
N PRO A 5 13.21 14.82 -38.19
CA PRO A 5 13.77 15.79 -37.26
C PRO A 5 14.58 15.16 -36.11
N ALA A 6 14.94 16.03 -35.17
CA ALA A 6 15.60 15.76 -33.90
C ALA A 6 15.10 14.49 -33.18
N GLY A 7 16.06 13.66 -32.76
CA GLY A 7 15.83 12.65 -31.74
C GLY A 7 15.43 13.33 -30.44
N GLU A 8 14.17 13.15 -30.05
CA GLU A 8 13.71 13.33 -28.67
C GLU A 8 14.31 12.19 -27.83
N ASP A 9 15.59 12.31 -27.48
CA ASP A 9 16.09 11.64 -26.28
C ASP A 9 15.57 12.44 -25.08
N GLY A 10 14.30 12.18 -24.76
CA GLY A 10 13.75 12.56 -23.46
C GLY A 10 14.69 12.08 -22.36
N PRO A 11 14.79 12.81 -21.23
CA PRO A 11 15.69 12.41 -20.15
C PRO A 11 15.40 10.96 -19.76
N PRO A 12 16.44 10.17 -19.41
CA PRO A 12 16.24 8.79 -18.99
C PRO A 12 15.17 8.79 -17.90
N LEU A 13 14.21 7.87 -18.00
CA LEU A 13 13.26 7.61 -16.93
C LEU A 13 14.11 7.36 -15.67
N SER A 14 14.30 8.41 -14.87
CA SER A 14 14.86 8.35 -13.52
C SER A 14 14.24 7.11 -12.88
N GLU A 15 15.04 6.22 -12.29
CA GLU A 15 14.62 4.94 -11.68
C GLU A 15 13.52 5.20 -10.64
N THR A 16 12.34 5.45 -11.13
CA THR A 16 11.19 5.90 -10.37
C THR A 16 10.68 4.61 -9.79
N LEU A 17 11.00 4.39 -8.52
CA LEU A 17 10.69 3.16 -7.80
C LEU A 17 9.27 2.68 -8.15
N SER A 18 9.13 1.48 -8.68
CA SER A 18 7.83 1.06 -9.21
C SER A 18 6.77 1.02 -8.12
N GLU A 19 5.54 1.42 -8.45
CA GLU A 19 4.42 1.44 -7.51
C GLU A 19 4.16 0.05 -6.92
N ILE A 20 4.40 -1.00 -7.71
CA ILE A 20 4.28 -2.39 -7.27
C ILE A 20 5.32 -2.76 -6.19
N ARG A 21 6.56 -2.23 -6.26
CA ARG A 21 7.57 -2.42 -5.21
C ARG A 21 7.16 -1.70 -3.93
N ILE A 22 6.64 -0.48 -4.05
CA ILE A 22 6.09 0.29 -2.93
C ILE A 22 4.94 -0.50 -2.28
N ALA A 23 3.96 -0.95 -3.08
CA ALA A 23 2.80 -1.68 -2.60
C ALA A 23 3.18 -2.95 -1.83
N ARG A 24 4.17 -3.72 -2.30
CA ARG A 24 4.68 -4.89 -1.58
C ARG A 24 5.28 -4.52 -0.22
N ALA A 25 6.09 -3.47 -0.18
CA ALA A 25 6.69 -3.01 1.07
C ALA A 25 5.63 -2.52 2.07
N VAL A 26 4.58 -1.85 1.58
CA VAL A 26 3.42 -1.46 2.40
C VAL A 26 2.73 -2.68 3.02
N VAL A 27 2.49 -3.74 2.24
CA VAL A 27 1.90 -4.99 2.76
C VAL A 27 2.81 -5.64 3.81
N GLY A 28 4.11 -5.74 3.54
CA GLY A 28 5.08 -6.30 4.48
C GLY A 28 5.14 -5.51 5.79
N ALA A 29 5.08 -4.18 5.72
CA ALA A 29 5.04 -3.32 6.88
C ALA A 29 3.75 -3.51 7.68
N ALA A 30 2.60 -3.54 7.02
CA ALA A 30 1.31 -3.76 7.68
C ALA A 30 1.24 -5.11 8.41
N GLN A 31 1.81 -6.17 7.81
CA GLN A 31 1.89 -7.51 8.42
C GLN A 31 2.71 -7.54 9.73
N SER A 32 3.64 -6.60 9.92
CA SER A 32 4.44 -6.51 11.14
C SER A 32 3.71 -5.84 12.31
N VAL A 33 2.56 -5.21 12.06
CA VAL A 33 1.78 -4.50 13.09
C VAL A 33 0.82 -5.45 13.79
N SER A 34 0.94 -5.56 15.11
CA SER A 34 0.00 -6.31 15.93
C SER A 34 -1.43 -5.78 15.76
N GLY A 35 -2.38 -6.68 15.49
CA GLY A 35 -3.77 -6.32 15.18
C GLY A 35 -4.10 -6.34 13.68
N PHE A 36 -3.12 -6.55 12.80
CA PHE A 36 -3.36 -6.88 11.40
C PHE A 36 -3.86 -8.32 11.23
N ALA A 37 -4.94 -8.53 10.49
CA ALA A 37 -5.50 -9.87 10.20
C ALA A 37 -5.48 -10.24 8.70
N GLY A 38 -4.97 -9.36 7.84
CA GLY A 38 -4.86 -9.61 6.41
C GLY A 38 -5.22 -8.41 5.57
N VAL A 39 -4.74 -8.39 4.32
CA VAL A 39 -5.18 -7.42 3.31
C VAL A 39 -6.61 -7.75 2.86
N SER A 40 -7.39 -6.72 2.58
CA SER A 40 -8.73 -6.83 2.01
C SER A 40 -8.67 -6.37 0.56
N PRO A 41 -9.28 -7.08 -0.41
CA PRO A 41 -9.36 -6.61 -1.79
C PRO A 41 -10.33 -5.43 -1.96
N GLY A 42 -10.86 -4.84 -0.88
CA GLY A 42 -11.94 -3.86 -0.93
C GLY A 42 -13.31 -4.52 -0.84
N ARG A 43 -14.28 -3.84 -0.20
CA ARG A 43 -15.65 -4.36 -0.03
C ARG A 43 -16.54 -4.15 -1.26
N PHE A 44 -16.28 -3.12 -2.06
CA PHE A 44 -17.17 -2.68 -3.14
C PHE A 44 -16.54 -2.68 -4.54
N ALA A 45 -15.20 -2.57 -4.61
CA ALA A 45 -14.42 -2.63 -5.84
C ALA A 45 -13.04 -3.22 -5.52
N GLU A 46 -12.37 -3.81 -6.51
CA GLU A 46 -11.01 -4.35 -6.31
C GLU A 46 -10.05 -3.19 -6.01
N VAL A 47 -9.47 -3.22 -4.82
CA VAL A 47 -8.40 -2.36 -4.35
C VAL A 47 -7.09 -3.09 -4.63
N ALA A 48 -6.33 -2.60 -5.59
CA ALA A 48 -5.03 -3.16 -5.91
C ALA A 48 -4.10 -2.15 -6.61
N THR A 49 -2.81 -2.41 -6.50
CA THR A 49 -1.76 -1.81 -7.32
C THR A 49 -1.33 -2.83 -8.35
N TYR A 50 -1.28 -2.41 -9.61
CA TYR A 50 -0.92 -3.27 -10.74
C TYR A 50 0.45 -2.86 -11.29
N GLY A 51 1.24 -3.86 -11.68
CA GLY A 51 2.51 -3.69 -12.38
C GLY A 51 2.61 -4.68 -13.54
N PRO A 52 3.71 -4.68 -14.30
CA PRO A 52 3.90 -5.62 -15.41
C PRO A 52 3.81 -7.08 -14.96
N GLY A 53 2.69 -7.75 -15.23
CA GLY A 53 2.43 -9.15 -14.84
C GLY A 53 2.20 -9.39 -13.34
N GLU A 54 2.09 -8.32 -12.53
CA GLU A 54 2.03 -8.41 -11.07
C GLU A 54 0.84 -7.60 -10.51
N THR A 55 0.25 -8.09 -9.42
CA THR A 55 -0.82 -7.41 -8.70
C THR A 55 -0.60 -7.52 -7.20
N VAL A 56 -0.72 -6.40 -6.48
CA VAL A 56 -0.76 -6.35 -5.01
C VAL A 56 -2.15 -5.90 -4.57
N ARG A 57 -2.91 -6.82 -3.97
CA ARG A 57 -4.26 -6.56 -3.46
C ARG A 57 -4.26 -5.83 -2.12
N GLY A 58 -5.30 -5.05 -1.90
CA GLY A 58 -5.55 -4.27 -0.70
C GLY A 58 -4.64 -3.07 -0.50
N VAL A 59 -3.79 -2.74 -1.49
CA VAL A 59 -2.96 -1.54 -1.45
C VAL A 59 -3.09 -0.83 -2.78
N VAL A 60 -3.38 0.47 -2.75
CA VAL A 60 -3.35 1.36 -3.89
C VAL A 60 -2.24 2.37 -3.67
N VAL A 61 -1.25 2.35 -4.56
CA VAL A 61 -0.19 3.36 -4.62
C VAL A 61 -0.41 4.17 -5.89
N ARG A 62 -0.45 5.50 -5.75
CA ARG A 62 -0.56 6.43 -6.88
C ARG A 62 0.40 7.59 -6.70
N ARG A 63 0.87 8.14 -7.81
CA ARG A 63 1.54 9.44 -7.85
C ARG A 63 0.59 10.52 -8.36
N LEU A 64 0.35 11.54 -7.53
CA LEU A 64 -0.43 12.71 -7.90
C LEU A 64 0.46 13.94 -7.75
N SER A 65 0.66 14.68 -8.84
CA SER A 65 1.48 15.90 -8.86
C SER A 65 2.89 15.73 -8.27
N GLY A 66 3.51 14.56 -8.50
CA GLY A 66 4.86 14.25 -8.01
C GLY A 66 4.93 13.75 -6.56
N ALA A 67 3.82 13.62 -5.85
CA ALA A 67 3.77 13.08 -4.49
C ALA A 67 2.97 11.77 -4.43
N LEU A 68 3.31 10.89 -3.48
CA LEU A 68 2.67 9.61 -3.29
C LEU A 68 1.41 9.70 -2.44
N THR A 69 0.35 9.06 -2.91
CA THR A 69 -0.82 8.71 -2.09
C THR A 69 -0.88 7.19 -1.96
N VAL A 70 -0.98 6.72 -0.72
CA VAL A 70 -1.10 5.30 -0.39
C VAL A 70 -2.44 5.07 0.31
N GLU A 71 -3.20 4.11 -0.17
CA GLU A 71 -4.45 3.66 0.46
C GLU A 71 -4.32 2.16 0.76
N VAL A 72 -4.60 1.78 2.00
CA VAL A 72 -4.46 0.40 2.48
C VAL A 72 -5.79 -0.09 3.02
N HIS A 73 -6.30 -1.14 2.41
CA HIS A 73 -7.49 -1.87 2.84
C HIS A 73 -7.10 -3.17 3.51
N LEU A 74 -7.59 -3.36 4.74
CA LEU A 74 -7.22 -4.50 5.55
C LEU A 74 -8.35 -4.94 6.47
N ARG A 75 -8.15 -6.10 7.07
CA ARG A 75 -8.96 -6.62 8.16
C ARG A 75 -8.16 -6.49 9.45
N ALA A 76 -8.82 -6.11 10.54
CA ALA A 76 -8.19 -6.09 11.86
C ALA A 76 -8.53 -7.36 12.64
N ALA A 77 -7.59 -7.81 13.48
CA ALA A 77 -7.84 -8.87 14.45
C ALA A 77 -8.62 -8.28 15.62
N TYR A 78 -9.86 -8.75 15.79
CA TYR A 78 -10.71 -8.29 16.88
C TYR A 78 -10.20 -8.82 18.22
N THR A 79 -10.02 -7.91 19.16
CA THR A 79 -9.82 -8.21 20.58
C THR A 79 -10.64 -7.20 21.40
N PRO A 80 -11.04 -7.53 22.64
CA PRO A 80 -11.71 -6.56 23.52
C PRO A 80 -10.91 -5.27 23.77
N ALA A 81 -9.59 -5.32 23.59
CA ALA A 81 -8.70 -4.16 23.73
C ALA A 81 -8.44 -3.42 22.41
N LEU A 82 -9.04 -3.84 21.29
CA LEU A 82 -8.80 -3.23 19.99
C LEU A 82 -9.34 -1.79 19.94
N VAL A 83 -8.45 -0.84 19.62
CA VAL A 83 -8.79 0.55 19.36
C VAL A 83 -8.38 0.89 17.93
N LEU A 84 -9.35 0.93 17.01
CA LEU A 84 -9.11 1.12 15.57
C LEU A 84 -8.32 2.40 15.23
N PRO A 85 -8.59 3.57 15.83
CA PRO A 85 -7.78 4.77 15.57
C PRO A 85 -6.31 4.61 15.96
N ALA A 86 -6.03 3.94 17.08
CA ALA A 86 -4.65 3.69 17.53
C ALA A 86 -3.93 2.71 16.59
N LEU A 87 -4.60 1.63 16.19
CA LEU A 87 -4.08 0.69 15.19
C LEU A 87 -3.83 1.38 13.84
N ALA A 88 -4.74 2.26 13.40
CA ALA A 88 -4.55 3.04 12.17
C ALA A 88 -3.33 3.97 12.27
N GLY A 89 -3.07 4.57 13.43
CA GLY A 89 -1.87 5.37 13.69
C GLY A 89 -0.60 4.53 13.51
N GLN A 90 -0.54 3.39 14.19
CA GLN A 90 0.60 2.46 14.10
C GLN A 90 0.84 1.96 12.67
N LEU A 91 -0.23 1.62 11.94
CA LEU A 91 -0.16 1.23 10.54
C LEU A 91 0.36 2.36 9.65
N ARG A 92 -0.10 3.61 9.85
CA ARG A 92 0.41 4.76 9.09
C ARG A 92 1.90 4.98 9.34
N ASP A 93 2.36 4.85 10.58
CA ASP A 93 3.77 5.02 10.93
C ASP A 93 4.63 3.93 10.31
N ALA A 94 4.21 2.66 10.40
CA ALA A 94 4.90 1.54 9.79
C ALA A 94 4.97 1.67 8.25
N VAL A 95 3.85 2.04 7.62
CA VAL A 95 3.78 2.28 6.17
C VAL A 95 4.67 3.43 5.76
N ARG A 96 4.62 4.56 6.48
CA ARG A 96 5.49 5.71 6.21
C ARG A 96 6.95 5.32 6.29
N HIS A 97 7.36 4.65 7.37
CA HIS A 97 8.74 4.21 7.53
C HIS A 97 9.21 3.30 6.40
N ALA A 98 8.39 2.33 6.00
CA ALA A 98 8.71 1.42 4.89
C ALA A 98 8.84 2.15 3.55
N VAL A 99 7.93 3.10 3.25
CA VAL A 99 7.96 3.86 2.00
C VAL A 99 9.16 4.82 1.97
N SER A 100 9.41 5.56 3.05
CA SER A 100 10.59 6.43 3.17
C SER A 100 11.90 5.64 3.09
N GLY A 101 11.95 4.44 3.67
CA GLY A 101 13.11 3.55 3.62
C GLY A 101 13.48 3.07 2.20
N LEU A 102 12.55 3.14 1.25
CA LEU A 102 12.80 2.88 -0.16
C LEU A 102 13.21 4.13 -0.96
N GLY A 103 13.33 5.29 -0.32
CA GLY A 103 13.58 6.57 -0.97
C GLY A 103 12.36 7.13 -1.73
N ALA A 104 11.16 6.63 -1.45
CA ALA A 104 9.93 7.00 -2.14
C ALA A 104 9.26 8.19 -1.44
N GLU A 105 9.78 9.39 -1.66
CA GLU A 105 9.26 10.66 -1.14
C GLU A 105 9.07 11.66 -2.29
N PRO A 106 8.18 12.67 -2.16
CA PRO A 106 7.36 13.01 -1.00
C PRO A 106 6.08 12.17 -0.87
N ILE A 107 5.71 11.77 0.36
CA ILE A 107 4.42 11.14 0.66
C ILE A 107 3.39 12.20 1.06
N GLN A 108 2.36 12.38 0.22
CA GLN A 108 1.25 13.30 0.47
C GLN A 108 0.26 12.74 1.50
N ARG A 109 -0.15 11.48 1.35
CA ARG A 109 -1.22 10.89 2.17
C ARG A 109 -1.08 9.38 2.33
N ILE A 110 -1.46 8.90 3.52
CA ILE A 110 -1.60 7.47 3.84
C ILE A 110 -2.97 7.25 4.49
N ASP A 111 -3.87 6.59 3.76
CA ASP A 111 -5.20 6.24 4.22
C ASP A 111 -5.24 4.76 4.64
N ILE A 112 -5.88 4.49 5.78
CA ILE A 112 -6.09 3.14 6.32
C ILE A 112 -7.59 2.89 6.40
N ALA A 113 -8.06 1.88 5.68
CA ALA A 113 -9.43 1.40 5.69
C ALA A 113 -9.51 0.02 6.34
N PHE A 114 -10.37 -0.11 7.35
CA PHE A 114 -10.72 -1.39 7.94
C PHE A 114 -12.02 -1.87 7.30
N ASP A 115 -11.91 -2.88 6.44
CA ASP A 115 -13.07 -3.40 5.71
C ASP A 115 -13.86 -4.44 6.52
N ASP A 116 -13.17 -5.13 7.44
CA ASP A 116 -13.74 -6.17 8.28
C ASP A 116 -12.93 -6.41 9.56
N LEU A 117 -13.52 -7.14 10.50
CA LEU A 117 -12.90 -7.61 11.72
C LEU A 117 -12.88 -9.15 11.74
N SER A 118 -11.74 -9.73 12.11
CA SER A 118 -11.61 -11.18 12.24
C SER A 118 -11.39 -11.54 13.71
N VAL A 119 -12.27 -12.39 14.26
CA VAL A 119 -12.01 -13.05 15.54
C VAL A 119 -11.09 -14.23 15.26
N ALA A 120 -10.03 -14.41 16.04
CA ALA A 120 -9.25 -15.64 15.96
C ALA A 120 -10.19 -16.83 16.17
N LYS A 121 -10.25 -17.76 15.22
CA LYS A 121 -10.87 -19.05 15.49
C LYS A 121 -9.98 -19.73 16.51
N THR A 122 -10.42 -19.80 17.77
CA THR A 122 -9.87 -20.79 18.69
C THR A 122 -10.13 -22.13 18.02
N SER A 123 -9.08 -22.82 17.57
CA SER A 123 -9.19 -24.23 17.25
C SER A 123 -9.63 -24.91 18.53
N GLU A 124 -10.93 -25.24 18.64
CA GLU A 124 -11.37 -26.24 19.60
C GLU A 124 -10.76 -27.56 19.10
N GLU A 125 -9.73 -28.04 19.81
CA GLU A 125 -9.24 -29.41 19.68
C GLU A 125 -10.36 -30.35 20.18
N ASP A 126 -10.75 -31.30 19.33
CA ASP A 126 -11.65 -32.43 19.60
C ASP A 126 -11.16 -33.32 20.77
#